data_AF-A0AAU3UDT6-F1
#
_entry.id   AF-A0AAU3UDT6-F1
#
_cell.length_a   1.000
_cell.length_b   1.000
_cell.length_c   1.000
_cell.angle_alpha   90.00
_cell.angle_beta   90.00
_cell.angle_gamma   90.00
#
_symmetry.space_group_name_H-M   'P 1'
#
loop_
_entity.id
_entity.type
_entity.pdbx_description
1 polymer ?
#
loop_
_entity_poly.entity_id
_entity_poly.type
_entity_poly.pdbx_seq_one_letter_code
_entity_poly.pdbx_strand_id
1 'polypeptide(L)'
;MFVKIQLLSAQGRSVWPTELRGLEQRYSDVPPAELLVPTLPAFAAGKTATWHDRRASRDLWDLWALSDIGAIDGAAGALYRRYGPTNRLPAPQLFDHAPDEDDWNAQLAGQTRLVISAEKARTTVRDAWERVVRGLA
;
A
#
# COMPACT_ATOMS: atom_id res chain seq x y z
N MET A 1 -11.89 -9.59 -24.85
CA MET A 1 -10.69 -8.93 -24.27
C MET A 1 -11.02 -7.47 -24.10
N PHE A 2 -10.96 -6.95 -22.87
CA PHE A 2 -11.25 -5.54 -22.59
C PHE A 2 -9.98 -4.89 -22.04
N VAL A 3 -9.59 -3.76 -22.63
CA VAL A 3 -8.46 -2.95 -22.16
C VAL A 3 -9.04 -1.87 -21.24
N LYS A 4 -8.56 -1.81 -19.99
CA LYS A 4 -8.88 -0.71 -19.06
C LYS A 4 -7.78 0.34 -19.14
N ILE A 5 -8.11 1.54 -19.58
CA ILE A 5 -7.20 2.69 -19.60
C ILE A 5 -7.57 3.61 -18.43
N GLN A 6 -6.60 3.94 -17.57
CA GLN A 6 -6.78 4.87 -16.47
C GLN A 6 -6.04 6.17 -16.77
N LEU A 7 -6.79 7.28 -16.87
CA LEU A 7 -6.21 8.62 -16.98
C LEU A 7 -5.92 9.16 -15.58
N LEU A 8 -4.74 9.75 -15.42
CA LEU A 8 -4.20 10.14 -14.12
C LEU A 8 -3.81 11.63 -14.15
N SER A 9 -4.47 12.45 -13.34
CA SER A 9 -4.12 13.85 -13.11
C SER A 9 -3.07 13.96 -11.99
N ALA A 10 -2.12 14.90 -12.15
CA ALA A 10 -1.08 15.19 -11.15
C ALA A 10 -1.53 16.25 -10.12
N GLN A 11 -2.62 16.97 -10.41
CA GLN A 11 -3.13 18.02 -9.54
C GLN A 11 -3.62 17.43 -8.20
N GLY A 12 -3.21 18.05 -7.08
CA GLY A 12 -3.66 17.66 -5.73
C GLY A 12 -2.98 16.42 -5.14
N ARG A 13 -1.95 15.84 -5.76
CA ARG A 13 -1.22 14.70 -5.18
C ARG A 13 -0.31 15.14 -4.04
N SER A 14 -0.43 14.46 -2.90
CA SER A 14 0.54 14.58 -1.80
C SER A 14 1.94 14.18 -2.27
N VAL A 15 2.91 15.04 -2.04
CA VAL A 15 4.33 14.75 -2.29
C VAL A 15 4.88 14.00 -1.09
N TRP A 16 4.86 12.68 -1.19
CA TRP A 16 5.40 11.77 -0.18
C TRP A 16 6.95 11.81 -0.19
N PRO A 17 7.62 11.64 0.97
CA PRO A 17 9.08 11.57 1.02
C PRO A 17 9.65 10.47 0.11
N THR A 18 10.71 10.79 -0.64
CA THR A 18 11.36 9.89 -1.59
C THR A 18 12.83 9.63 -1.26
N GLU A 19 13.36 8.53 -1.78
CA GLU A 19 14.78 8.16 -1.77
C GLU A 19 15.21 7.70 -3.16
N LEU A 20 16.50 7.84 -3.48
CA LEU A 20 17.08 7.32 -4.72
C LEU A 20 17.41 5.85 -4.52
N ARG A 21 16.93 4.97 -5.42
CA ARG A 21 17.18 3.53 -5.37
C ARG A 21 17.66 3.01 -6.71
N GLY A 22 18.65 2.14 -6.69
CA GLY A 22 19.02 1.32 -7.84
C GLY A 22 17.88 0.36 -8.21
N LEU A 23 17.63 0.21 -9.51
CA LEU A 23 16.63 -0.73 -10.02
C LEU A 23 17.15 -2.16 -9.92
N GLU A 24 16.27 -3.09 -9.55
CA GLU A 24 16.52 -4.52 -9.73
C GLU A 24 16.43 -4.84 -11.23
N GLN A 25 17.57 -5.15 -11.85
CA GLN A 25 17.66 -5.34 -13.29
C GLN A 25 17.77 -6.82 -13.64
N ARG A 26 16.80 -7.30 -14.43
CA ARG A 26 16.82 -8.65 -15.00
C ARG A 26 17.88 -8.81 -16.10
N TYR A 27 18.11 -7.75 -16.87
CA TYR A 27 18.97 -7.76 -18.05
C TYR A 27 20.34 -7.20 -17.69
N SER A 28 21.35 -8.06 -17.67
CA SER A 28 22.72 -7.73 -17.25
C SER A 28 23.51 -6.92 -18.28
N ASP A 29 23.02 -6.83 -19.52
CA ASP A 29 23.59 -6.08 -20.62
C ASP A 29 23.14 -4.61 -20.67
N VAL A 30 22.30 -4.20 -19.72
CA VAL A 30 21.81 -2.82 -19.59
C VAL A 30 22.59 -2.12 -18.47
N PRO A 31 23.01 -0.85 -18.66
CA PRO A 31 23.65 -0.08 -17.59
C PRO A 31 22.77 0.03 -16.33
N PRO A 32 23.35 0.08 -15.12
CA PRO A 32 22.63 0.36 -13.89
C PRO A 32 21.81 1.65 -14.00
N ALA A 33 20.58 1.60 -13.50
CA ALA A 33 19.68 2.73 -13.48
C ALA A 33 19.15 2.96 -12.07
N GLU A 34 18.89 4.23 -11.74
CA GLU A 34 18.36 4.66 -10.46
C GLU A 34 17.05 5.39 -10.64
N LEU A 35 16.16 5.30 -9.65
CA LEU A 35 14.87 5.97 -9.64
C LEU A 35 14.60 6.58 -8.28
N LEU A 36 14.03 7.79 -8.28
CA LEU A 36 13.43 8.38 -7.08
C LEU A 36 12.12 7.64 -6.79
N VAL A 37 12.08 6.92 -5.67
CA VAL A 37 10.90 6.17 -5.22
C VAL A 37 10.46 6.66 -3.84
N PRO A 38 9.19 6.49 -3.44
CA PRO A 38 8.80 6.75 -2.06
C PRO A 38 9.66 5.95 -1.09
N THR A 39 10.07 6.56 0.01
CA THR A 39 10.69 5.80 1.11
C THR A 39 9.74 4.71 1.58
N LEU A 40 10.25 3.60 2.11
CA LEU A 40 9.42 2.50 2.59
C LEU A 40 8.24 2.94 3.52
N PRO A 41 8.45 3.74 4.57
CA PRO A 41 7.34 4.21 5.41
C PRO A 41 6.38 5.14 4.66
N ALA A 42 6.89 5.94 3.71
CA ALA A 42 6.05 6.80 2.87
C ALA A 42 5.19 5.97 1.91
N PHE A 43 5.70 4.84 1.42
CA PHE A 43 4.96 3.94 0.56
C PHE A 43 3.82 3.25 1.33
N ALA A 44 4.07 2.74 2.54
CA ALA A 44 3.03 2.17 3.40
C ALA A 44 1.94 3.19 3.77
N ALA A 45 2.35 4.40 4.16
CA ALA A 45 1.42 5.49 4.45
C ALA A 45 0.61 5.91 3.20
N GLY A 46 1.26 6.07 2.04
CA GLY A 46 0.62 6.43 0.79
C GLY A 46 -0.37 5.38 0.29
N LYS A 47 -0.03 4.09 0.41
CA LYS A 47 -0.96 2.99 0.12
C LYS A 47 -2.16 2.98 1.05
N THR A 48 -1.97 3.29 2.32
CA THR A 48 -3.07 3.41 3.29
C THR A 48 -3.97 4.60 2.99
N ALA A 49 -3.39 5.73 2.56
CA ALA A 49 -4.16 6.90 2.12
C ALA A 49 -4.97 6.59 0.85
N THR A 50 -4.41 5.80 -0.06
CA THR A 50 -5.10 5.36 -1.28
C THR A 50 -6.22 4.38 -0.96
N TRP A 51 -5.98 3.42 -0.06
CA TRP A 51 -7.01 2.51 0.45
C TRP A 51 -8.18 3.26 1.08
N HIS A 52 -7.90 4.32 1.86
CA HIS A 52 -8.92 5.19 2.43
C HIS A 52 -9.84 5.81 1.36
N ASP A 53 -9.30 6.19 0.21
CA ASP A 53 -10.07 6.81 -0.87
C ASP A 53 -10.94 5.79 -1.62
N ARG A 54 -10.35 4.68 -2.07
CA ARG A 54 -10.99 3.80 -3.07
C ARG A 54 -11.22 2.34 -2.65
N ARG A 55 -10.65 1.90 -1.53
CA ARG A 55 -10.76 0.52 -0.99
C ARG A 55 -10.56 -0.60 -2.03
N ALA A 56 -9.57 -0.46 -2.91
CA ALA A 56 -9.35 -1.43 -3.99
C ALA A 56 -8.55 -2.66 -3.51
N SER A 57 -8.89 -3.84 -4.05
CA SER A 57 -8.24 -5.12 -3.75
C SER A 57 -6.71 -5.09 -3.86
N ARG A 58 -6.16 -4.36 -4.85
CA ARG A 58 -4.71 -4.20 -5.01
C ARG A 58 -4.05 -3.39 -3.89
N ASP A 59 -4.71 -2.36 -3.36
CA ASP A 59 -4.13 -1.60 -2.26
C ASP A 59 -4.08 -2.45 -0.99
N LEU A 60 -5.11 -3.27 -0.73
CA LEU A 60 -5.09 -4.19 0.39
C LEU A 60 -4.02 -5.28 0.25
N TRP A 61 -3.83 -5.82 -0.96
CA TRP A 61 -2.73 -6.76 -1.23
C TRP A 61 -1.36 -6.14 -0.93
N ASP A 62 -1.11 -4.93 -1.45
CA ASP A 62 0.14 -4.22 -1.23
C ASP A 62 0.36 -3.92 0.26
N LEU A 63 -0.69 -3.49 0.97
CA LEU A 63 -0.63 -3.24 2.41
C LEU A 63 -0.34 -4.51 3.22
N TRP A 64 -0.91 -5.65 2.82
CA TRP A 64 -0.60 -6.94 3.45
C TRP A 64 0.87 -7.32 3.25
N ALA A 65 1.38 -7.21 2.01
CA ALA A 65 2.79 -7.49 1.72
C ALA A 65 3.74 -6.53 2.48
N LEU A 66 3.36 -5.26 2.61
CA LEU A 66 4.10 -4.28 3.41
C LEU A 66 4.06 -4.60 4.91
N SER A 67 2.93 -5.09 5.42
CA SER A 67 2.81 -5.57 6.80
C SER A 67 3.75 -6.75 7.07
N ASP A 68 3.85 -7.70 6.14
CA ASP A 68 4.68 -8.90 6.25
C ASP A 68 6.18 -8.57 6.43
N ILE A 69 6.65 -7.50 5.78
CA ILE A 69 8.04 -7.01 5.93
C ILE A 69 8.20 -5.95 7.03
N GLY A 70 7.16 -5.69 7.84
CA GLY A 70 7.21 -4.75 8.96
C GLY A 70 7.18 -3.26 8.57
N ALA A 71 6.75 -2.91 7.35
CA ALA A 71 6.73 -1.52 6.87
C ALA A 71 5.58 -0.67 7.44
N ILE A 72 4.63 -1.29 8.15
CA ILE A 72 3.58 -0.58 8.90
C ILE A 72 4.07 -0.40 10.33
N ASP A 73 4.79 0.70 10.55
CA ASP A 73 5.47 1.04 11.81
C ASP A 73 5.14 2.49 12.28
N GLY A 74 5.79 2.92 13.37
CA GLY A 74 5.65 4.28 13.87
C GLY A 74 6.02 5.38 12.86
N ALA A 75 6.99 5.14 11.97
CA ALA A 75 7.41 6.10 10.95
C ALA A 75 6.33 6.24 9.85
N ALA A 76 5.78 5.13 9.38
CA ALA A 76 4.64 5.12 8.48
C ALA A 76 3.43 5.82 9.11
N GLY A 77 3.16 5.58 10.40
CA GLY A 77 2.10 6.26 11.15
C GLY A 77 2.29 7.78 11.24
N ALA A 78 3.52 8.24 11.50
CA ALA A 78 3.84 9.66 11.52
C ALA A 78 3.62 10.32 10.14
N LEU A 79 4.00 9.64 9.06
CA LEU A 79 3.78 10.13 7.70
C LEU A 79 2.31 10.11 7.29
N TYR A 80 1.57 9.06 7.63
CA TYR A 80 0.12 9.00 7.39
C TYR A 80 -0.60 10.12 8.13
N ARG A 81 -0.25 10.38 9.39
CA ARG A 81 -0.83 11.51 10.14
C ARG A 81 -0.48 12.87 9.54
N ARG A 82 0.66 13.00 8.86
CA ARG A 82 1.10 14.29 8.28
C ARG A 82 0.53 14.56 6.89
N TYR A 83 0.43 13.52 6.05
CA TYR A 83 0.12 13.65 4.62
C TYR A 83 -1.16 12.92 4.20
N GLY A 84 -1.72 12.10 5.10
CA GLY A 84 -2.96 11.37 4.90
C GLY A 84 -4.21 12.25 5.04
N PRO A 85 -5.39 11.69 4.76
CA PRO A 85 -6.60 12.46 4.50
C PRO A 85 -7.20 13.18 5.71
N THR A 86 -6.88 12.74 6.94
CA THR A 86 -7.59 13.18 8.16
C THR A 86 -6.70 13.81 9.21
N ASN A 87 -5.39 13.94 8.95
CA ASN A 87 -4.38 14.32 9.94
C ASN A 87 -4.40 13.47 11.24
N ARG A 88 -4.86 12.23 11.15
CA ARG A 88 -4.95 11.24 12.24
C ARG A 88 -4.36 9.92 11.78
N LEU A 89 -4.08 9.01 12.72
CA LEU A 89 -3.79 7.62 12.37
C LEU A 89 -5.04 6.94 11.77
N PRO A 90 -4.87 5.86 10.97
CA PRO A 90 -5.99 5.09 10.47
C PRO A 90 -6.87 4.60 11.61
N ALA A 91 -8.17 4.92 11.56
CA ALA A 91 -9.14 4.38 12.50
C ALA A 91 -9.39 2.89 12.19
N PRO A 92 -9.69 2.04 13.19
CA PRO A 92 -9.97 0.62 12.95
C PRO A 92 -11.04 0.38 11.88
N GLN A 93 -12.03 1.28 11.82
CA GLN A 93 -13.14 1.24 10.88
C GLN A 93 -12.72 1.33 9.41
N LEU A 94 -11.51 1.84 9.14
CA LEU A 94 -10.95 1.85 7.79
C LEU A 94 -10.78 0.43 7.23
N PHE A 95 -10.66 -0.56 8.10
CA PHE A 95 -10.49 -1.96 7.76
C PHE A 95 -11.66 -2.81 8.27
N ASP A 96 -12.88 -2.29 8.37
CA ASP A 96 -14.04 -3.10 8.82
C ASP A 96 -14.51 -4.12 7.79
N HIS A 97 -14.28 -3.86 6.51
CA HIS A 97 -14.72 -4.71 5.40
C HIS A 97 -13.57 -5.06 4.47
N ALA A 98 -13.50 -6.33 4.07
CA ALA A 98 -12.63 -6.78 3.00
C ALA A 98 -13.37 -6.62 1.66
N PRO A 99 -12.63 -6.50 0.55
CA PRO A 99 -13.20 -6.79 -0.76
C PRO A 99 -13.81 -8.18 -0.79
N ASP A 100 -14.84 -8.37 -1.63
CA ASP A 100 -15.40 -9.70 -1.89
C ASP A 100 -14.31 -10.63 -2.47
N GLU A 101 -14.33 -11.91 -2.12
CA GLU A 101 -13.32 -12.87 -2.58
C GLU A 101 -13.36 -13.07 -4.10
N ASP A 102 -14.50 -12.96 -4.76
CA ASP A 102 -14.58 -13.04 -6.22
C ASP A 102 -13.93 -11.82 -6.87
N ASP A 103 -14.13 -10.60 -6.34
CA ASP A 103 -13.41 -9.41 -6.82
C ASP A 103 -11.91 -9.50 -6.50
N TRP A 104 -11.54 -9.96 -5.30
CA TRP A 104 -10.15 -10.20 -4.92
C TRP A 104 -9.44 -11.11 -5.93
N ASN A 105 -10.05 -12.25 -6.27
CA ASN A 105 -9.51 -13.16 -7.27
C ASN A 105 -9.50 -12.54 -8.66
N ALA A 106 -10.61 -11.91 -9.10
CA ALA A 106 -10.71 -11.31 -10.43
C ALA A 106 -9.68 -10.19 -10.65
N GLN A 107 -9.40 -9.37 -9.63
CA GLN A 107 -8.44 -8.26 -9.73
C GLN A 107 -6.98 -8.72 -9.60
N LEU A 108 -6.68 -9.82 -8.90
CA LEU A 108 -5.31 -10.16 -8.51
C LEU A 108 -4.76 -11.45 -9.12
N ALA A 109 -5.57 -12.45 -9.43
CA ALA A 109 -5.10 -13.77 -9.86
C ALA A 109 -4.27 -13.72 -11.16
N GLY A 110 -4.50 -12.72 -12.02
CA GLY A 110 -3.72 -12.50 -13.24
C GLY A 110 -2.42 -11.71 -13.05
N GLN A 111 -2.17 -11.16 -11.85
CA GLN A 111 -1.04 -10.26 -11.57
C GLN A 111 -0.08 -10.80 -10.52
N THR A 112 -0.54 -11.70 -9.65
CA THR A 112 0.25 -12.27 -8.57
C THR A 112 -0.21 -13.70 -8.27
N ARG A 113 0.62 -14.45 -7.53
CA ARG A 113 0.20 -15.71 -6.94
C ARG A 113 -0.54 -15.40 -5.63
N LEU A 114 -1.86 -15.60 -5.63
CA LEU A 114 -2.67 -15.46 -4.43
C LEU A 114 -2.35 -16.57 -3.42
N VAL A 115 -1.86 -16.17 -2.25
CA VAL A 115 -1.52 -17.07 -1.12
C VAL A 115 -2.31 -16.73 0.15
N ILE A 116 -3.17 -15.72 0.08
CA ILE A 116 -3.96 -15.21 1.19
C ILE A 116 -5.33 -14.77 0.68
N SER A 117 -6.36 -14.96 1.51
CA SER A 117 -7.72 -14.47 1.27
C SER A 117 -7.81 -12.97 1.58
N ALA A 118 -8.79 -12.29 0.99
CA ALA A 118 -9.03 -10.87 1.23
C ALA A 118 -9.25 -10.59 2.73
N GLU A 119 -10.04 -11.44 3.40
CA GLU A 119 -10.36 -11.28 4.82
C GLU A 119 -9.15 -11.45 5.74
N LYS A 120 -8.26 -12.39 5.41
CA LYS A 120 -7.03 -12.61 6.19
C LYS A 120 -6.03 -11.48 5.95
N ALA A 121 -5.92 -10.96 4.72
CA ALA A 121 -5.12 -9.78 4.41
C ALA A 121 -5.63 -8.55 5.19
N ARG A 122 -6.94 -8.29 5.17
CA ARG A 122 -7.60 -7.20 5.93
C ARG A 122 -7.27 -7.28 7.42
N THR A 123 -7.42 -8.46 8.01
CA THR A 123 -7.16 -8.66 9.44
C THR A 123 -5.69 -8.38 9.77
N THR A 124 -4.74 -8.92 9.01
CA THR A 124 -3.31 -8.66 9.21
C THR A 124 -2.95 -7.17 9.13
N VAL A 125 -3.53 -6.44 8.17
CA VAL A 125 -3.29 -5.00 8.01
C VAL A 125 -3.92 -4.20 9.15
N ARG A 126 -5.15 -4.53 9.55
CA ARG A 126 -5.81 -3.90 10.71
C ARG A 126 -4.95 -4.07 11.97
N ASP A 127 -4.52 -5.29 12.26
CA ASP A 127 -3.77 -5.60 13.47
C ASP A 127 -2.41 -4.88 13.47
N ALA A 128 -1.77 -4.71 12.31
CA ALA A 128 -0.54 -3.92 12.19
C ALA A 128 -0.75 -2.44 12.53
N TRP A 129 -1.80 -1.82 11.98
CA TRP A 129 -2.14 -0.44 12.31
C TRP A 129 -2.56 -0.26 13.78
N GLU A 130 -3.26 -1.23 14.36
CA GLU A 130 -3.59 -1.22 15.79
C GLU A 130 -2.34 -1.23 16.68
N ARG A 131 -1.29 -1.97 16.32
CA ARG A 131 -0.01 -1.92 17.05
C ARG A 131 0.62 -0.54 16.99
N VAL A 132 0.61 0.11 15.82
CA VAL A 132 1.11 1.49 15.66
C VAL A 132 0.31 2.46 16.54
N VAL A 133 -1.02 2.35 16.56
CA VAL A 133 -1.91 3.19 17.39
C VAL A 133 -1.61 3.01 18.88
N ARG A 134 -1.28 1.78 19.32
CA ARG A 134 -0.93 1.47 20.70
C ARG A 134 0.54 1.77 21.06
N GLY A 135 1.36 2.18 20.09
CA GLY A 135 2.80 2.41 20.29
C GLY A 135 3.61 1.12 20.49
N LEU A 136 3.15 0.01 19.90
CA LEU A 136 3.72 -1.34 20.02
C LEU A 136 4.43 -1.82 18.75
N ALA A 137 4.55 -0.96 17.73
CA ALA A 137 5.16 -1.24 16.43
C ALA A 137 6.27 -0.25 16.14
#